data_AF-A0A972UZT0-F1
#
_entry.id   AF-A0A972UZT0-F1
#
_cell.length_a   1.000
_cell.length_b   1.000
_cell.length_c   1.000
_cell.angle_alpha   90.00
_cell.angle_beta   90.00
_cell.angle_gamma   90.00
#
_symmetry.space_group_name_H-M   'P 1'
#
loop_
_entity.id
_entity.type
_entity.pdbx_description
1 polymer ?
#
loop_
_entity_poly.entity_id
_entity_poly.type
_entity_poly.pdbx_seq_one_letter_code
_entity_poly.pdbx_strand_id
1 'polypeptide(L)'
;VLYTEVRKIKRKNSDDLRKKIVREKPTGVKQQIAVKEKRNEELSIEERELLRFLLKYCRFPLFEIEDISNETRVITGGEYIINEVENDDLAIENSLFAVYLNEVKEKMDDPEFDLYKYFINHPDGKINQLTSDLLSEKHIESKRWKRAGAYAEKEEEILDMLIPKVVNEFKLRKVRDMISELYNKIDISEKAKEYDKTLEFMSTIMNLKKVEKELSDKLGNRTIN
;
A
#
# COMPACT_ATOMS: atom_id res chain seq x y z
N VAL A 1 -15.02 -8.12 11.04
CA VAL A 1 -15.22 -7.79 12.47
C VAL A 1 -13.87 -7.83 13.20
N LEU A 2 -12.91 -6.98 12.80
CA LEU A 2 -11.51 -7.07 13.27
C LEU A 2 -10.90 -5.72 13.70
N TYR A 3 -11.66 -4.62 13.67
CA TYR A 3 -11.15 -3.27 13.97
C TYR A 3 -12.06 -2.43 14.89
N THR A 4 -13.15 -3.00 15.42
CA THR A 4 -14.05 -2.29 16.34
C THR A 4 -13.38 -1.99 17.70
N GLU A 5 -12.45 -2.84 18.12
CA GLU A 5 -11.76 -2.75 19.40
C GLU A 5 -10.61 -1.72 19.39
N VAL A 6 -9.95 -1.51 18.25
CA VAL A 6 -8.80 -0.59 18.12
C VAL A 6 -9.24 0.88 18.16
N ARG A 7 -10.50 1.18 17.79
CA ARG A 7 -11.05 2.56 17.80
C ARG A 7 -11.32 3.12 19.21
N LYS A 8 -11.45 2.29 20.25
CA LYS A 8 -11.71 2.78 21.62
C LYS A 8 -10.48 3.38 22.30
N ILE A 9 -9.29 2.87 21.99
CA ILE A 9 -8.04 3.27 22.66
C ILE A 9 -7.56 4.64 22.15
N LYS A 10 -7.74 4.94 20.85
CA LYS A 10 -7.33 6.24 20.26
C LYS A 10 -8.19 7.44 20.71
N ARG A 11 -9.48 7.26 21.03
CA ARG A 11 -10.34 8.39 21.45
C ARG A 11 -10.10 8.80 22.90
N LYS A 12 -9.79 7.85 23.80
CA LYS A 12 -9.59 8.15 25.23
C LYS A 12 -8.33 9.01 25.49
N ASN A 13 -7.26 8.80 24.72
CA ASN A 13 -6.03 9.61 24.83
C ASN A 13 -6.14 11.02 24.23
N SER A 14 -7.09 11.24 23.31
CA SER A 14 -7.30 12.55 22.66
C SER A 14 -8.07 13.54 23.55
N ASP A 15 -8.96 13.04 24.42
CA ASP A 15 -9.84 13.89 25.22
C ASP A 15 -9.16 14.40 26.51
N ASP A 16 -8.23 13.64 27.08
CA ASP A 16 -7.46 14.07 28.26
C ASP A 16 -6.41 15.15 27.91
N LEU A 17 -5.91 15.19 26.68
CA LEU A 17 -4.93 16.19 26.25
C LEU A 17 -5.57 17.57 25.99
N ARG A 18 -6.85 17.60 25.57
CA ARG A 18 -7.59 18.84 25.27
C ARG A 18 -7.98 19.63 26.52
N LYS A 19 -8.12 18.99 27.69
CA LYS A 19 -8.47 19.69 28.94
C LYS A 19 -7.30 20.41 29.61
N LYS A 20 -6.04 20.11 29.25
CA LYS A 20 -4.85 20.78 29.84
C LYS A 20 -4.38 22.02 29.08
N ILE A 21 -4.81 22.25 27.83
CA ILE A 21 -4.25 23.29 26.95
C ILE A 21 -4.98 24.65 27.04
N VAL A 22 -6.11 24.76 27.75
CA VAL A 22 -6.95 25.98 27.72
C VAL A 22 -6.50 27.09 28.69
N ARG A 23 -5.47 26.91 29.52
CA ARG A 23 -5.24 27.86 30.65
C ARG A 23 -4.11 28.88 30.57
N GLU A 24 -3.25 28.91 29.55
CA GLU A 24 -2.23 29.98 29.49
C GLU A 24 -1.99 30.53 28.07
N LYS A 25 -2.15 31.85 27.94
CA LYS A 25 -1.66 32.73 26.88
C LYS A 25 -1.13 33.99 27.56
N PRO A 26 -0.32 34.84 26.89
CA PRO A 26 0.66 34.58 25.84
C PRO A 26 1.99 35.35 26.08
N THR A 27 3.08 35.00 25.42
CA THR A 27 4.02 36.00 24.84
C THR A 27 4.99 35.33 23.88
N GLY A 28 5.18 35.92 22.71
CA GLY A 28 5.82 35.29 21.56
C GLY A 28 7.34 35.19 21.65
N VAL A 29 7.87 34.07 21.17
CA VAL A 29 9.21 33.97 20.57
C VAL A 29 9.17 32.91 19.45
N LYS A 30 9.61 33.34 18.27
CA LYS A 30 10.12 32.62 17.08
C LYS A 30 9.84 31.11 17.00
N GLN A 31 8.99 30.72 16.04
CA GLN A 31 8.81 29.34 15.60
C GLN A 31 10.15 28.72 15.20
N GLN A 32 10.61 27.76 15.99
CA GLN A 32 11.58 26.77 15.53
C GLN A 32 10.85 25.76 14.65
N ILE A 33 11.41 25.58 13.46
CA ILE A 33 10.98 24.66 12.42
C ILE A 33 11.01 23.25 13.00
N ALA A 34 9.84 22.61 13.05
CA ALA A 34 9.72 21.20 13.41
C ALA A 34 10.49 20.34 12.40
N VAL A 35 11.25 19.40 12.96
CA VAL A 35 12.11 18.43 12.28
C VAL A 35 11.35 17.75 11.14
N LYS A 36 11.84 17.97 9.91
CA LYS A 36 11.37 17.26 8.71
C LYS A 36 11.92 15.84 8.78
N GLU A 37 11.11 14.89 9.24
CA GLU A 37 11.37 13.47 9.02
C GLU A 37 11.51 13.26 7.50
N LYS A 38 12.70 12.82 7.06
CA LYS A 38 12.92 12.31 5.71
C LYS A 38 12.05 11.07 5.56
N ARG A 39 10.82 11.23 5.07
CA ARG A 39 10.09 10.12 4.45
C ARG A 39 10.89 9.73 3.21
N ASN A 40 11.29 8.47 3.11
CA ASN A 40 11.91 7.95 1.89
C ASN A 40 10.94 8.23 0.74
N GLU A 41 11.32 9.14 -0.16
CA GLU A 41 10.56 9.42 -1.39
C GLU A 41 10.76 8.31 -2.43
N GLU A 42 11.68 7.36 -2.17
CA GLU A 42 11.92 6.20 -3.02
C GLU A 42 10.84 5.14 -2.80
N LEU A 43 10.20 4.75 -3.90
CA LEU A 43 9.24 3.65 -3.94
C LEU A 43 9.95 2.32 -3.74
N SER A 44 9.33 1.40 -3.00
CA SER A 44 9.79 0.02 -2.93
C SER A 44 9.71 -0.66 -4.31
N ILE A 45 10.38 -1.81 -4.47
CA ILE A 45 10.29 -2.61 -5.70
C ILE A 45 8.84 -3.03 -5.95
N GLU A 46 8.12 -3.43 -4.90
CA GLU A 46 6.72 -3.83 -4.96
C GLU A 46 5.79 -2.66 -5.28
N GLU A 47 6.02 -1.48 -4.69
CA GLU A 47 5.27 -0.25 -5.01
C GLU A 47 5.48 0.18 -6.47
N ARG A 48 6.73 0.14 -6.97
CA ARG A 48 7.04 0.42 -8.38
C ARG A 48 6.36 -0.57 -9.32
N GLU A 49 6.43 -1.86 -9.02
CA GLU A 49 5.81 -2.90 -9.85
C GLU A 49 4.29 -2.72 -9.88
N LEU A 50 3.67 -2.48 -8.72
CA LEU A 50 2.23 -2.27 -8.61
C LEU A 50 1.77 -1.02 -9.37
N LEU A 51 2.53 0.09 -9.30
CA LEU A 51 2.26 1.28 -10.12
C LEU A 51 2.38 1.00 -11.62
N ARG A 52 3.35 0.20 -12.06
CA ARG A 52 3.47 -0.16 -13.48
C ARG A 52 2.22 -0.90 -13.95
N PHE A 53 1.78 -1.90 -13.20
CA PHE A 53 0.56 -2.65 -13.54
C PHE A 53 -0.67 -1.75 -13.51
N LEU A 54 -0.77 -0.87 -12.52
CA LEU A 54 -1.85 0.11 -12.44
C LEU A 54 -1.86 1.01 -13.68
N LEU A 55 -0.74 1.61 -14.06
CA LEU A 55 -0.66 2.54 -15.19
C LEU A 55 -0.88 1.86 -16.56
N LYS A 56 -0.34 0.66 -16.74
CA LYS A 56 -0.37 -0.05 -18.04
C LYS A 56 -1.65 -0.86 -18.25
N TYR A 57 -2.19 -1.44 -17.17
CA TYR A 57 -3.27 -2.40 -17.22
C TYR A 57 -4.52 -1.97 -16.43
N CYS A 58 -4.64 -0.69 -16.08
CA CYS A 58 -5.80 -0.17 -15.32
C CYS A 58 -7.15 -0.62 -15.87
N ARG A 59 -7.29 -0.60 -17.19
CA ARG A 59 -8.55 -0.88 -17.90
C ARG A 59 -8.64 -2.28 -18.50
N PHE A 60 -7.61 -3.10 -18.32
CA PHE A 60 -7.63 -4.44 -18.87
C PHE A 60 -8.63 -5.30 -18.08
N PRO A 61 -9.50 -6.06 -18.78
CA PRO A 61 -10.41 -6.98 -18.12
C PRO A 61 -9.59 -8.06 -17.40
N LEU A 62 -9.91 -8.31 -16.13
CA LEU A 62 -9.17 -9.25 -15.29
C LEU A 62 -10.04 -10.47 -14.94
N PHE A 63 -11.22 -10.23 -14.40
CA PHE A 63 -12.16 -11.26 -13.98
C PHE A 63 -13.58 -10.94 -14.44
N GLU A 64 -14.38 -11.97 -14.71
CA GLU A 64 -15.82 -11.85 -14.86
C GLU A 64 -16.47 -12.39 -13.59
N ILE A 65 -17.31 -11.57 -12.94
CA ILE A 65 -18.08 -11.95 -11.76
C ILE A 65 -19.57 -11.83 -12.08
N GLU A 66 -20.39 -12.72 -11.51
CA GLU A 66 -21.83 -12.55 -11.50
C GLU A 66 -22.20 -11.63 -10.33
N ASP A 67 -22.85 -10.51 -10.63
CA ASP A 67 -23.37 -9.62 -9.59
C ASP A 67 -24.63 -10.23 -8.94
N ILE A 68 -25.08 -9.64 -7.83
CA ILE A 68 -26.27 -10.03 -7.05
C ILE A 68 -27.55 -10.09 -7.92
N SER A 69 -27.54 -9.37 -9.05
CA SER A 69 -28.61 -9.35 -10.05
C SER A 69 -28.51 -10.45 -11.13
N ASN A 70 -27.58 -11.40 -11.01
CA ASN A 70 -27.21 -12.39 -12.04
C ASN A 70 -26.71 -11.77 -13.36
N GLU A 71 -26.23 -10.53 -13.33
CA GLU A 71 -25.59 -9.89 -14.47
C GLU A 71 -24.08 -10.08 -14.42
N THR A 72 -23.46 -10.45 -15.54
CA THR A 72 -22.01 -10.60 -15.64
C THR A 72 -21.35 -9.22 -15.66
N ARG A 73 -20.52 -8.94 -14.66
CA ARG A 73 -19.72 -7.73 -14.55
C ARG A 73 -18.23 -8.06 -14.69
N VAL A 74 -17.53 -7.28 -15.50
CA VAL A 74 -16.07 -7.37 -15.66
C VAL A 74 -15.39 -6.51 -14.60
N ILE A 75 -14.49 -7.11 -13.82
CA ILE A 75 -13.55 -6.40 -12.95
C ILE A 75 -12.28 -6.12 -13.76
N THR A 76 -11.84 -4.88 -13.76
CA THR A 76 -10.59 -4.47 -14.44
C THR A 76 -9.38 -4.58 -13.51
N GLY A 77 -8.18 -4.62 -14.08
CA GLY A 77 -6.92 -4.66 -13.32
C GLY A 77 -6.77 -3.50 -12.34
N GLY A 78 -7.15 -2.28 -12.75
CA GLY A 78 -7.13 -1.10 -11.89
C GLY A 78 -8.13 -1.17 -10.75
N GLU A 79 -9.34 -1.66 -11.03
CA GLU A 79 -10.40 -1.81 -10.02
C GLU A 79 -9.96 -2.83 -8.97
N TYR A 80 -9.42 -3.95 -9.43
CA TYR A 80 -8.87 -4.98 -8.55
C TYR A 80 -7.75 -4.43 -7.67
N ILE A 81 -6.76 -3.74 -8.24
CA ILE A 81 -5.63 -3.17 -7.49
C ILE A 81 -6.12 -2.17 -6.44
N ILE A 82 -6.97 -1.22 -6.84
CA ILE A 82 -7.49 -0.18 -5.92
C ILE A 82 -8.29 -0.83 -4.80
N ASN A 83 -9.23 -1.72 -5.14
CA ASN A 83 -10.06 -2.41 -4.17
C ASN A 83 -9.22 -3.24 -3.18
N GLU A 84 -8.21 -3.97 -3.66
CA GLU A 84 -7.32 -4.75 -2.79
C GLU A 84 -6.44 -3.89 -1.88
N VAL A 85 -6.04 -2.70 -2.30
CA VAL A 85 -5.27 -1.75 -1.48
C VAL A 85 -6.16 -1.05 -0.46
N GLU A 86 -7.39 -0.67 -0.84
CA GLU A 86 -8.33 0.03 0.04
C GLU A 86 -8.99 -0.88 1.09
N ASN A 87 -9.37 -2.10 0.71
CA ASN A 87 -10.04 -3.04 1.63
C ASN A 87 -9.16 -3.43 2.82
N ASP A 88 -7.85 -3.37 2.66
CA ASP A 88 -6.91 -3.77 3.71
C ASP A 88 -6.55 -2.61 4.66
N ASP A 89 -7.11 -1.40 4.46
CA ASP A 89 -6.79 -0.18 5.23
C ASP A 89 -5.25 0.03 5.34
N LEU A 90 -4.49 -0.40 4.34
CA LEU A 90 -3.03 -0.33 4.37
C LEU A 90 -2.59 1.13 4.32
N ALA A 91 -1.87 1.56 5.34
CA ALA A 91 -1.34 2.91 5.38
C ALA A 91 -0.34 3.09 4.22
N ILE A 92 -0.70 3.93 3.27
CA ILE A 92 0.21 4.35 2.21
C ILE A 92 1.14 5.40 2.80
N GLU A 93 2.35 4.98 3.15
CA GLU A 93 3.38 5.84 3.73
C GLU A 93 4.09 6.71 2.68
N ASN A 94 4.29 6.17 1.47
CA ASN A 94 4.96 6.86 0.39
C ASN A 94 4.00 7.87 -0.26
N SER A 95 4.36 9.16 -0.19
CA SER A 95 3.53 10.24 -0.72
C SER A 95 3.36 10.18 -2.24
N LEU A 96 4.35 9.71 -2.99
CA LEU A 96 4.22 9.57 -4.44
C LEU A 96 3.23 8.45 -4.76
N PHE A 97 3.37 7.28 -4.13
CA PHE A 97 2.44 6.15 -4.33
C PHE A 97 0.99 6.55 -4.05
N ALA A 98 0.76 7.31 -2.96
CA ALA A 98 -0.56 7.81 -2.60
C ALA A 98 -1.16 8.72 -3.68
N VAL A 99 -0.36 9.60 -4.27
CA VAL A 99 -0.83 10.52 -5.31
C VAL A 99 -1.31 9.74 -6.54
N TYR A 100 -0.53 8.77 -7.03
CA TYR A 100 -0.97 7.93 -8.16
C TYR A 100 -2.29 7.21 -7.87
N LEU A 101 -2.40 6.54 -6.72
CA LEU A 101 -3.62 5.78 -6.40
C LEU A 101 -4.86 6.67 -6.33
N ASN A 102 -4.75 7.82 -5.65
CA ASN A 102 -5.86 8.76 -5.53
C ASN A 102 -6.27 9.35 -6.89
N GLU A 103 -5.29 9.79 -7.69
CA GLU A 103 -5.58 10.38 -9.00
C GLU A 103 -6.10 9.36 -10.01
N VAL A 104 -5.62 8.11 -9.96
CA VAL A 104 -6.19 7.02 -10.76
C VAL A 104 -7.63 6.80 -10.35
N LYS A 105 -7.90 6.68 -9.05
CA LYS A 105 -9.25 6.44 -8.52
C LYS A 105 -10.23 7.55 -8.93
N GLU A 106 -9.85 8.81 -8.80
CA GLU A 106 -10.70 9.95 -9.19
C GLU A 106 -11.03 9.98 -10.68
N LYS A 107 -10.17 9.39 -11.53
CA LYS A 107 -10.30 9.43 -12.98
C LYS A 107 -10.71 8.09 -13.59
N MET A 108 -10.90 7.06 -12.77
CA MET A 108 -11.22 5.72 -13.23
C MET A 108 -12.64 5.63 -13.82
N ASP A 109 -13.56 6.47 -13.33
CA ASP A 109 -14.95 6.53 -13.79
C ASP A 109 -15.12 7.26 -15.13
N ASP A 110 -14.08 7.96 -15.62
CA ASP A 110 -14.12 8.68 -16.89
C ASP A 110 -13.65 7.74 -18.04
N PRO A 111 -14.54 7.26 -18.92
CA PRO A 111 -14.17 6.31 -19.97
C PRO A 111 -13.28 6.90 -21.07
N GLU A 112 -13.15 8.22 -21.22
CA GLU A 112 -12.25 8.82 -22.21
C GLU A 112 -10.85 9.12 -21.64
N PHE A 113 -10.66 8.93 -20.33
CA PHE A 113 -9.43 9.30 -19.65
C PHE A 113 -8.26 8.35 -19.91
N ASP A 114 -7.27 8.85 -20.64
CA ASP A 114 -5.99 8.19 -20.88
C ASP A 114 -5.02 8.45 -19.72
N LEU A 115 -4.94 7.49 -18.79
CA LEU A 115 -4.04 7.50 -17.63
C LEU A 115 -2.58 7.76 -18.02
N TYR A 116 -2.14 7.14 -19.13
CA TYR A 116 -0.77 7.27 -19.61
C TYR A 116 -0.46 8.72 -19.99
N LYS A 117 -1.31 9.32 -20.84
CA LYS A 117 -1.09 10.71 -21.29
C LYS A 117 -1.19 11.69 -20.13
N TYR A 118 -2.08 11.43 -19.19
CA TYR A 118 -2.25 12.28 -18.02
C TYR A 118 -0.99 12.31 -17.15
N PHE A 119 -0.46 11.15 -16.75
CA PHE A 119 0.67 11.09 -15.84
C PHE A 119 2.01 11.52 -16.49
N ILE A 120 2.18 11.33 -17.80
CA ILE A 120 3.34 11.88 -18.53
C ILE A 120 3.29 13.40 -18.61
N ASN A 121 2.11 14.00 -18.71
CA ASN A 121 1.96 15.46 -18.75
C ASN A 121 1.62 16.05 -17.37
N HIS A 122 1.90 15.29 -16.30
CA HIS A 122 1.55 15.70 -14.95
C HIS A 122 2.31 16.99 -14.55
N PRO A 123 1.64 17.96 -13.89
CA PRO A 123 2.28 19.23 -13.51
C PRO A 123 3.43 19.07 -12.50
N ASP A 124 3.38 18.03 -11.66
CA ASP A 124 4.51 17.64 -10.82
C ASP A 124 5.57 16.88 -11.64
N GLY A 125 6.74 17.50 -11.79
CA GLY A 125 7.87 16.91 -12.50
C GLY A 125 8.37 15.58 -11.94
N LYS A 126 8.19 15.31 -10.64
CA LYS A 126 8.57 14.01 -10.04
C LYS A 126 7.68 12.89 -10.56
N ILE A 127 6.38 13.15 -10.69
CA ILE A 127 5.40 12.19 -11.20
C ILE A 127 5.59 11.99 -12.70
N ASN A 128 5.82 13.05 -13.47
CA ASN A 128 6.15 12.93 -14.89
C ASN A 128 7.40 12.05 -15.11
N GLN A 129 8.49 12.36 -14.40
CA GLN A 129 9.74 11.62 -14.53
C GLN A 129 9.56 10.15 -14.13
N LEU A 130 8.96 9.89 -12.97
CA LEU A 130 8.72 8.53 -12.50
C LEU A 130 7.81 7.74 -13.46
N THR A 131 6.78 8.37 -14.01
CA THR A 131 5.89 7.74 -15.01
C THR A 131 6.68 7.37 -16.26
N SER A 132 7.50 8.30 -16.76
CA SER A 132 8.38 8.06 -17.89
C SER A 132 9.34 6.90 -17.60
N ASP A 133 9.94 6.84 -16.41
CA ASP A 133 10.84 5.76 -16.00
C ASP A 133 10.11 4.39 -15.93
N LEU A 134 8.95 4.32 -15.25
CA LEU A 134 8.15 3.11 -15.10
C LEU A 134 7.69 2.50 -16.44
N LEU A 135 7.48 3.35 -17.45
CA LEU A 135 6.94 2.95 -18.75
C LEU A 135 8.03 2.81 -19.83
N SER A 136 9.13 3.55 -19.70
CA SER A 136 10.30 3.45 -20.59
C SER A 136 11.21 2.28 -20.21
N GLU A 137 11.15 1.83 -18.96
CA GLU A 137 11.70 0.55 -18.58
C GLU A 137 11.07 -0.53 -19.50
N LYS A 138 11.82 -0.90 -20.55
CA LYS A 138 11.89 -2.28 -21.04
C LYS A 138 12.44 -3.13 -19.89
N HIS A 139 11.78 -3.11 -18.74
CA HIS A 139 12.04 -4.00 -17.65
C HIS A 139 11.59 -5.34 -18.17
N ILE A 140 12.55 -6.02 -18.80
CA ILE A 140 12.79 -7.45 -18.77
C ILE A 140 11.45 -8.18 -18.73
N GLU A 141 11.02 -8.79 -19.84
CA GLU A 141 10.15 -9.96 -19.77
C GLU A 141 10.62 -10.82 -18.59
N SER A 142 9.96 -10.66 -17.46
CA SER A 142 10.69 -10.64 -16.18
C SER A 142 11.62 -11.84 -15.99
N LYS A 143 12.86 -11.57 -15.58
CA LYS A 143 13.70 -12.64 -15.04
C LYS A 143 13.08 -13.24 -13.75
N ARG A 144 12.05 -12.59 -13.17
CA ARG A 144 11.25 -13.04 -12.02
C ARG A 144 10.15 -14.05 -12.39
N TRP A 145 9.44 -13.87 -13.50
CA TRP A 145 8.35 -14.70 -14.02
C TRP A 145 8.87 -15.78 -14.99
N LYS A 146 9.91 -15.52 -15.80
CA LYS A 146 10.57 -16.55 -16.66
C LYS A 146 11.12 -17.74 -15.90
N ARG A 147 11.51 -17.54 -14.63
CA ARG A 147 12.05 -18.62 -13.77
C ARG A 147 10.96 -19.57 -13.24
N ALA A 148 9.68 -19.23 -13.39
CA ALA A 148 8.55 -20.03 -12.91
C ALA A 148 8.00 -21.02 -13.97
N GLY A 149 8.77 -21.34 -15.01
CA GLY A 149 8.44 -22.39 -15.98
C GLY A 149 7.40 -22.01 -17.05
N ALA A 150 6.93 -20.77 -17.07
CA ALA A 150 6.05 -20.29 -18.13
C ALA A 150 6.87 -20.01 -19.40
N TYR A 151 6.58 -20.78 -20.45
CA TYR A 151 6.84 -20.38 -21.83
C TYR A 151 6.31 -18.94 -22.00
N ALA A 152 7.05 -18.07 -22.68
CA ALA A 152 6.79 -16.63 -22.69
C ALA A 152 5.48 -16.28 -23.43
N GLU A 153 4.36 -16.40 -22.72
CA GLU A 153 3.11 -15.71 -23.00
C GLU A 153 3.34 -14.21 -22.76
N LYS A 154 2.66 -13.37 -23.54
CA LYS A 154 2.73 -11.91 -23.33
C LYS A 154 2.22 -11.61 -21.93
N GLU A 155 2.76 -10.58 -21.28
CA GLU A 155 2.29 -10.14 -19.95
C GLU A 155 0.77 -9.92 -19.91
N GLU A 156 0.19 -9.49 -21.04
CA GLU A 156 -1.24 -9.30 -21.28
C GLU A 156 -2.08 -10.59 -21.20
N GLU A 157 -1.49 -11.75 -21.50
CA GLU A 157 -2.19 -13.04 -21.58
C GLU A 157 -2.34 -13.71 -20.20
N ILE A 158 -1.57 -13.26 -19.20
CA ILE A 158 -1.50 -13.85 -17.85
C ILE A 158 -1.73 -12.82 -16.74
N LEU A 159 -2.44 -11.72 -17.04
CA LEU A 159 -2.69 -10.65 -16.08
C LEU A 159 -3.49 -11.13 -14.86
N ASP A 160 -4.41 -12.06 -15.06
CA ASP A 160 -5.23 -12.73 -14.04
C ASP A 160 -4.38 -13.45 -12.99
N MET A 161 -3.19 -13.91 -13.36
CA MET A 161 -2.20 -14.46 -12.44
C MET A 161 -1.24 -13.39 -11.90
N LEU A 162 -0.77 -12.49 -12.76
CA LEU A 162 0.29 -11.53 -12.42
C LEU A 162 -0.18 -10.43 -11.48
N ILE A 163 -1.33 -9.82 -11.74
CA ILE A 163 -1.85 -8.70 -10.94
C ILE A 163 -2.12 -9.16 -9.49
N PRO A 164 -2.86 -10.26 -9.22
CA PRO A 164 -3.02 -10.76 -7.85
C PRO A 164 -1.70 -11.10 -7.18
N LYS A 165 -0.73 -11.61 -7.93
CA LYS A 165 0.59 -11.92 -7.36
C LYS A 165 1.35 -10.66 -6.95
N VAL A 166 1.39 -9.62 -7.79
CA VAL A 166 2.05 -8.34 -7.45
C VAL A 166 1.35 -7.67 -6.26
N VAL A 167 0.02 -7.70 -6.21
CA VAL A 167 -0.76 -7.23 -5.06
C VAL A 167 -0.36 -7.99 -3.79
N ASN A 168 -0.29 -9.32 -3.83
CA ASN A 168 0.14 -10.12 -2.68
C ASN A 168 1.59 -9.85 -2.25
N GLU A 169 2.50 -9.59 -3.19
CA GLU A 169 3.88 -9.19 -2.89
C GLU A 169 3.92 -7.83 -2.16
N PHE A 170 3.13 -6.86 -2.62
CA PHE A 170 2.97 -5.56 -1.94
C PHE A 170 2.39 -5.72 -0.52
N LYS A 171 1.32 -6.52 -0.38
CA LYS A 171 0.71 -6.81 0.94
C LYS A 171 1.69 -7.47 1.88
N LEU A 172 2.45 -8.46 1.41
CA LEU A 172 3.47 -9.14 2.20
C LEU A 172 4.55 -8.16 2.69
N ARG A 173 4.99 -7.25 1.83
CA ARG A 173 5.93 -6.19 2.21
C ARG A 173 5.37 -5.32 3.33
N LYS A 174 4.13 -4.84 3.20
CA LYS A 174 3.49 -4.01 4.23
C LYS A 174 3.33 -4.74 5.56
N VAL A 175 2.94 -6.01 5.53
CA VAL A 175 2.87 -6.85 6.76
C VAL A 175 4.24 -6.94 7.44
N ARG A 176 5.32 -7.10 6.68
CA ARG A 176 6.69 -7.12 7.23
C ARG A 176 7.11 -5.78 7.83
N ASP A 177 6.78 -4.68 7.16
CA ASP A 177 7.07 -3.34 7.67
C ASP A 177 6.29 -3.08 8.97
N MET A 178 5.00 -3.45 9.04
CA MET A 178 4.19 -3.36 10.26
C MET A 178 4.76 -4.19 11.42
N ILE A 179 5.22 -5.41 11.15
CA ILE A 179 5.87 -6.27 12.15
C ILE A 179 7.15 -5.59 12.66
N SER A 180 7.98 -5.03 11.76
CA SER A 180 9.20 -4.32 12.14
C SER A 180 8.91 -3.10 13.02
N GLU A 181 7.90 -2.32 12.69
CA GLU A 181 7.47 -1.20 13.54
C GLU A 181 7.00 -1.64 14.92
N LEU A 182 6.27 -2.75 15.02
CA LEU A 182 5.78 -3.26 16.30
C LEU A 182 6.93 -3.75 17.18
N TYR A 183 7.97 -4.36 16.61
CA TYR A 183 9.19 -4.67 17.37
C TYR A 183 9.86 -3.41 17.91
N ASN A 184 9.97 -2.34 17.11
CA ASN A 184 10.49 -1.06 17.58
C ASN A 184 9.64 -0.47 18.72
N LYS A 185 8.31 -0.59 18.63
CA LYS A 185 7.37 -0.15 19.67
C LYS A 185 7.47 -0.98 20.95
N ILE A 186 7.80 -2.27 20.86
CA ILE A 186 8.10 -3.14 22.00
C ILE A 186 9.36 -2.65 22.71
N ASP A 187 10.46 -2.44 21.97
CA ASP A 187 11.74 -1.97 22.55
C ASP A 187 11.57 -0.64 23.32
N ILE A 188 10.73 0.25 22.81
CA ILE A 188 10.41 1.53 23.47
C ILE A 188 9.56 1.30 24.73
N SER A 189 8.52 0.48 24.64
CA SER A 189 7.60 0.18 25.75
C SER A 189 8.30 -0.56 26.90
N GLU A 190 9.21 -1.48 26.58
CA GLU A 190 9.99 -2.21 27.58
C GLU A 190 10.91 -1.28 28.37
N LYS A 191 11.60 -0.35 27.69
CA LYS A 191 12.42 0.68 28.35
C LYS A 191 11.57 1.60 29.23
N ALA A 192 10.34 1.90 28.81
CA ALA A 192 9.37 2.67 29.57
C ALA A 192 8.65 1.88 30.67
N LYS A 193 8.89 0.56 30.80
CA LYS A 193 8.19 -0.37 31.70
C LYS A 193 6.67 -0.41 31.51
N GLU A 194 6.21 -0.18 30.29
CA GLU A 194 4.79 -0.24 29.90
C GLU A 194 4.40 -1.65 29.46
N TYR A 195 4.44 -2.61 30.40
CA TYR A 195 4.29 -4.04 30.11
C TYR A 195 2.97 -4.42 29.42
N ASP A 196 1.87 -3.74 29.76
CA ASP A 196 0.56 -3.98 29.11
C ASP A 196 0.62 -3.70 27.61
N LYS A 197 1.28 -2.60 27.19
CA LYS A 197 1.45 -2.27 25.76
C LYS A 197 2.37 -3.26 25.06
N THR A 198 3.43 -3.71 25.74
CA THR A 198 4.32 -4.75 25.20
C THR A 198 3.54 -6.04 24.88
N LEU A 199 2.66 -6.48 25.79
CA LEU A 199 1.81 -7.65 25.57
C LEU A 199 0.82 -7.46 24.41
N GLU A 200 0.20 -6.28 24.31
CA GLU A 200 -0.69 -5.93 23.18
C GLU A 200 0.05 -5.98 21.84
N PHE A 201 1.25 -5.40 21.77
CA PHE A 201 2.07 -5.42 20.55
C PHE A 201 2.52 -6.84 20.19
N MET A 202 2.93 -7.66 21.17
CA MET A 202 3.28 -9.06 20.93
C MET A 202 2.10 -9.87 20.37
N SER A 203 0.90 -9.70 20.93
CA SER A 203 -0.32 -10.35 20.43
C SER A 203 -0.60 -9.94 18.99
N THR A 204 -0.43 -8.66 18.67
CA THR A 204 -0.60 -8.12 17.32
C THR A 204 0.42 -8.73 16.35
N ILE A 205 1.69 -8.84 16.74
CA ILE A 205 2.74 -9.48 15.94
C ILE A 205 2.39 -10.94 15.64
N MET A 206 1.87 -11.70 16.62
CA MET A 206 1.49 -13.10 16.40
C MET A 206 0.39 -13.24 15.34
N ASN A 207 -0.58 -12.32 15.32
CA ASN A 207 -1.62 -12.32 14.30
C ASN A 207 -1.06 -11.94 12.92
N LEU A 208 -0.21 -10.91 12.84
CA LEU A 208 0.45 -10.51 11.58
C LEU A 208 1.36 -11.60 11.03
N LYS A 209 2.04 -12.39 11.88
CA LYS A 209 2.86 -13.54 11.47
C LYS A 209 2.04 -14.66 10.82
N LYS A 210 0.78 -14.85 11.23
CA LYS A 210 -0.13 -15.79 10.56
C LYS A 210 -0.48 -15.29 9.16
N VAL A 211 -0.81 -14.00 9.03
CA VAL A 211 -1.08 -13.35 7.73
C VAL A 211 0.16 -13.40 6.82
N GLU A 212 1.35 -13.11 7.35
CA GLU A 212 2.62 -13.20 6.62
C GLU A 212 2.83 -14.61 6.03
N LYS A 213 2.52 -15.64 6.83
CA LYS A 213 2.60 -17.03 6.39
C LYS A 213 1.62 -17.33 5.27
N GLU A 214 0.35 -16.96 5.43
CA GLU A 214 -0.69 -17.18 4.40
C GLU A 214 -0.34 -16.49 3.07
N LEU A 215 0.16 -15.25 3.12
CA LEU A 215 0.64 -14.52 1.94
C LEU A 215 1.86 -15.19 1.31
N SER A 216 2.80 -15.68 2.13
CA SER A 216 4.00 -16.38 1.65
C SER A 216 3.65 -17.71 0.98
N ASP A 217 2.69 -18.44 1.53
CA ASP A 217 2.19 -19.71 0.98
C ASP A 217 1.54 -19.45 -0.39
N LYS A 218 0.69 -18.42 -0.52
CA LYS A 218 0.08 -17.99 -1.79
C LYS A 218 1.12 -17.60 -2.86
N LEU A 219 2.26 -17.07 -2.43
CA LEU A 219 3.37 -16.68 -3.32
C LEU A 219 4.33 -17.84 -3.66
N GLY A 220 4.06 -19.05 -3.15
CA GLY A 220 4.83 -20.25 -3.43
C GLY A 220 6.08 -20.41 -2.57
N ASN A 221 6.05 -20.01 -1.29
CA ASN A 221 7.13 -20.18 -0.32
C ASN A 221 8.46 -19.51 -0.72
N ARG A 222 8.40 -18.23 -1.12
CA ARG A 222 9.60 -17.37 -1.10
C ARG A 222 9.87 -16.85 0.33
N THR A 223 10.11 -17.76 1.27
CA THR A 223 10.88 -17.41 2.47
C THR A 223 12.32 -17.17 2.02
N ILE A 224 12.61 -15.91 1.68
CA ILE A 224 13.97 -15.41 1.59
C ILE A 224 14.42 -15.26 3.05
N ASN A 225 15.29 -16.17 3.49
CA ASN A 225 16.06 -16.04 4.73
C ASN A 225 17.10 -14.92 4.59
#